data_AF-A0A388P314-F1
#
_entry.id   AF-A0A388P314-F1
#
_cell.length_a   1.000
_cell.length_b   1.000
_cell.length_c   1.000
_cell.angle_alpha   90.00
_cell.angle_beta   90.00
_cell.angle_gamma   90.00
#
_symmetry.space_group_name_H-M   'P 1'
#
loop_
_entity.id
_entity.type
_entity.pdbx_description
1 polymer ?
#
loop_
_entity_poly.entity_id
_entity_poly.type
_entity_poly.pdbx_seq_one_letter_code
_entity_poly.pdbx_strand_id
1 'polypeptide(L)'
;MSFSLDLTKPLGRLGLAINTLVLGVVFYGISVGSYYYMSHTLPEAGAHAKEAAVKAALVEKAVAKAKTSAKGKAFDEKAAVAAAEAAAEPELKKQAEAIHHHAVEGWAPFAVFLLILSAVFFSGFLSVYVQRRANDGGLKGLWIFQNHLGAWALAGFVAFIPLLQAKGLLGAWLPIFFMGLMVFLPLLFAGEGHHDHDHDHGDGHDHGHTH
;
A
#
# COMPACT_ATOMS: atom_id res chain seq x y z
N MET A 1 11.47 -9.95 -16.75
CA MET A 1 11.21 -11.18 -15.97
C MET A 1 12.21 -12.22 -16.42
N SER A 2 13.30 -12.36 -15.66
CA SER A 2 14.41 -13.27 -15.93
C SER A 2 14.31 -14.42 -14.91
N PHE A 3 14.64 -15.64 -15.34
CA PHE A 3 14.58 -16.93 -14.63
C PHE A 3 13.34 -17.79 -14.94
N SER A 4 13.59 -18.73 -15.87
CA SER A 4 12.86 -19.95 -16.25
C SER A 4 11.34 -19.97 -16.10
N LEU A 5 10.67 -19.96 -17.25
CA LEU A 5 9.21 -20.07 -17.45
C LEU A 5 8.64 -21.46 -17.15
N ASP A 6 9.49 -22.42 -16.79
CA ASP A 6 9.11 -23.79 -16.49
C ASP A 6 9.02 -23.99 -14.96
N LEU A 7 7.80 -23.80 -14.45
CA LEU A 7 7.47 -23.86 -13.03
C LEU A 7 7.31 -25.31 -12.51
N THR A 8 7.42 -26.31 -13.37
CA THR A 8 7.32 -27.72 -12.97
C THR A 8 8.63 -28.20 -12.36
N LYS A 9 9.75 -27.58 -12.77
CA LYS A 9 11.10 -27.82 -12.26
C LYS A 9 11.39 -27.07 -10.95
N PRO A 10 12.23 -27.63 -10.06
CA PRO A 10 12.63 -26.99 -8.79
C PRO A 10 13.18 -25.56 -8.95
N LEU A 11 13.94 -25.30 -10.03
CA LEU A 11 14.50 -23.97 -10.30
C LEU A 11 13.43 -22.92 -10.62
N GLY A 12 12.35 -23.31 -11.30
CA GLY A 12 11.20 -22.42 -11.57
C GLY A 12 10.41 -22.10 -10.31
N ARG A 13 10.22 -23.10 -9.41
CA ARG A 13 9.58 -22.90 -8.10
C ARG A 13 10.38 -21.95 -7.20
N LEU A 14 11.71 -22.10 -7.20
CA LEU A 14 12.60 -21.18 -6.49
C LEU A 14 12.53 -19.76 -7.09
N GLY A 15 12.52 -19.65 -8.42
CA GLY A 15 12.32 -18.37 -9.11
C GLY A 15 11.01 -17.68 -8.72
N LEU A 16 9.92 -18.44 -8.57
CA LEU A 16 8.63 -17.92 -8.09
C LEU A 16 8.73 -17.39 -6.66
N ALA A 17 9.29 -18.18 -5.73
CA ALA A 17 9.45 -17.74 -4.34
C ALA A 17 10.31 -16.46 -4.24
N ILE A 18 11.41 -16.38 -4.99
CA ILE A 18 12.26 -15.19 -5.07
C ILE A 18 11.46 -14.01 -5.64
N ASN A 19 10.69 -14.22 -6.70
CA ASN A 19 9.91 -13.14 -7.30
C ASN A 19 8.79 -12.65 -6.37
N THR A 20 8.12 -13.54 -5.63
CA THR A 20 7.15 -13.16 -4.59
C THR A 20 7.81 -12.33 -3.50
N LEU A 21 9.03 -12.70 -3.07
CA LEU A 21 9.79 -11.92 -2.08
C LEU A 21 10.20 -10.55 -2.63
N VAL A 22 10.73 -10.49 -3.85
CA VAL A 22 11.12 -9.23 -4.51
C VAL A 22 9.92 -8.32 -4.68
N LEU A 23 8.80 -8.83 -5.19
CA LEU A 23 7.56 -8.06 -5.33
C LEU A 23 7.05 -7.61 -3.95
N GLY A 24 7.10 -8.48 -2.94
CA GLY A 24 6.75 -8.12 -1.57
C GLY A 24 7.57 -6.94 -1.04
N VAL A 25 8.88 -6.95 -1.24
CA VAL A 25 9.77 -5.83 -0.85
C VAL A 25 9.44 -4.56 -1.63
N VAL A 26 9.22 -4.66 -2.95
CA VAL A 26 8.87 -3.50 -3.80
C VAL A 26 7.55 -2.88 -3.37
N PHE A 27 6.49 -3.68 -3.22
CA PHE A 27 5.17 -3.18 -2.83
C PHE A 27 5.15 -2.71 -1.37
N TYR A 28 5.93 -3.33 -0.48
CA TYR A 28 6.14 -2.80 0.86
C TYR A 28 6.78 -1.41 0.82
N GLY A 29 7.86 -1.24 0.05
CA GLY A 29 8.52 0.06 -0.12
C GLY A 29 7.60 1.15 -0.68
N ILE A 30 6.81 0.82 -1.71
CA ILE A 30 5.78 1.71 -2.26
C ILE A 30 4.77 2.10 -1.18
N SER A 31 4.31 1.12 -0.39
CA SER A 31 3.31 1.33 0.66
C SER A 31 3.84 2.22 1.79
N VAL A 32 5.06 1.97 2.26
CA VAL A 32 5.74 2.81 3.26
C VAL A 32 5.92 4.22 2.75
N GLY A 33 6.46 4.39 1.54
CA GLY A 33 6.68 5.71 0.95
C GLY A 33 5.36 6.48 0.76
N SER A 34 4.33 5.83 0.22
CA SER A 34 3.01 6.43 0.02
C SER A 34 2.36 6.82 1.34
N TYR A 35 2.40 5.92 2.34
CA TYR A 35 1.84 6.18 3.66
C TYR A 35 2.57 7.33 4.35
N TYR A 36 3.90 7.33 4.35
CA TYR A 36 4.71 8.39 4.95
C TYR A 36 4.44 9.73 4.29
N TYR A 37 4.44 9.79 2.96
CA TYR A 37 4.17 11.03 2.23
C TYR A 37 2.79 11.62 2.55
N MET A 38 1.77 10.77 2.66
CA MET A 38 0.39 11.20 2.98
C MET A 38 0.16 11.51 4.46
N SER A 39 0.92 10.89 5.38
CA SER A 39 0.70 11.07 6.83
C SER A 39 1.62 12.10 7.47
N HIS A 40 2.74 12.46 6.81
CA HIS A 40 3.72 13.41 7.35
C HIS A 40 3.99 14.54 6.36
N THR A 41 4.55 14.25 5.19
CA THR A 41 5.07 15.29 4.28
C THR A 41 3.99 16.25 3.78
N LEU A 42 2.86 15.74 3.29
CA LEU A 42 1.76 16.59 2.81
C LEU A 42 1.00 17.31 3.95
N PRO A 43 0.66 16.64 5.07
CA PRO A 43 0.12 17.32 6.23
C PRO A 43 1.00 18.44 6.78
N GLU A 44 2.31 18.25 6.91
CA GLU A 44 3.25 19.27 7.38
C GLU A 44 3.27 20.49 6.46
N ALA A 45 3.35 20.27 5.14
CA ALA A 45 3.30 21.36 4.17
C ALA A 45 1.95 22.11 4.24
N GLY A 46 0.84 21.40 4.36
CA GLY A 46 -0.50 21.99 4.51
C GLY A 46 -0.68 22.75 5.83
N ALA A 47 -0.13 22.23 6.92
CA ALA A 47 -0.13 22.87 8.23
C ALA A 47 0.64 24.19 8.19
N HIS A 48 1.88 24.19 7.68
CA HIS A 48 2.68 25.42 7.56
C HIS A 48 2.04 26.49 6.67
N ALA A 49 1.42 26.09 5.55
CA ALA A 49 0.68 27.02 4.72
C ALA A 49 -0.49 27.67 5.48
N LYS A 50 -1.22 26.88 6.28
CA LYS A 50 -2.33 27.37 7.09
C LYS A 50 -1.86 28.21 8.28
N GLU A 51 -0.77 27.84 8.93
CA GLU A 51 -0.13 28.65 9.98
C GLU A 51 0.30 30.02 9.45
N ALA A 52 0.92 30.05 8.26
CA ALA A 52 1.31 31.31 7.61
C ALA A 52 0.08 32.19 7.32
N ALA A 53 -1.02 31.62 6.83
CA ALA A 53 -2.26 32.34 6.58
C ALA A 53 -2.89 32.88 7.88
N VAL A 54 -2.93 32.08 8.96
CA VAL A 54 -3.43 32.50 10.27
C VAL A 54 -2.56 33.61 10.85
N LYS A 55 -1.23 33.49 10.78
CA LYS A 55 -0.31 34.54 11.22
C LYS A 55 -0.55 35.84 10.46
N ALA A 56 -0.66 35.79 9.13
CA ALA A 56 -0.94 36.96 8.31
C ALA A 56 -2.26 37.65 8.72
N ALA A 57 -3.33 36.88 8.93
CA ALA A 57 -4.63 37.41 9.35
C ALA A 57 -4.58 38.03 10.76
N LEU A 58 -3.84 37.43 11.70
CA LEU A 58 -3.65 37.99 13.04
C LEU A 58 -2.87 39.31 12.98
N VAL A 59 -1.79 39.36 12.19
CA VAL A 59 -0.96 40.56 11.99
C VAL A 59 -1.78 41.67 11.35
N GLU A 60 -2.49 41.39 10.26
CA GLU A 60 -3.33 42.37 9.57
C GLU A 60 -4.40 42.96 10.50
N LYS A 61 -5.07 42.10 11.28
CA LYS A 61 -6.08 42.53 12.25
C LYS A 61 -5.48 43.43 13.35
N ALA A 62 -4.29 43.10 13.84
CA ALA A 62 -3.59 43.90 14.86
C ALA A 62 -3.11 45.25 14.30
N VAL A 63 -2.54 45.26 13.10
CA VAL A 63 -2.09 46.49 12.41
C VAL A 63 -3.28 47.40 12.09
N ALA A 64 -4.39 46.85 11.58
CA ALA A 64 -5.62 47.61 11.33
C ALA A 64 -6.17 48.26 12.61
N LYS A 65 -6.14 47.54 13.73
CA LYS A 65 -6.52 48.07 15.05
C LYS A 65 -5.57 49.17 15.54
N ALA A 66 -4.26 49.01 15.33
CA ALA A 66 -3.27 50.03 15.69
C ALA A 66 -3.44 51.31 14.84
N LYS A 67 -3.66 51.16 13.53
CA LYS A 67 -3.87 52.27 12.59
C LYS A 67 -5.13 53.07 12.91
N THR A 68 -6.23 52.41 13.21
CA THR A 68 -7.47 53.07 13.67
C THR A 68 -7.29 53.80 15.00
N SER A 69 -6.51 53.23 15.92
CA SER A 69 -6.20 53.84 17.22
C SER A 69 -5.29 55.08 17.12
N ALA A 70 -4.47 55.18 16.07
CA ALA A 70 -3.56 56.30 15.85
C ALA A 70 -4.27 57.64 15.51
N LYS A 71 -5.57 57.63 15.17
CA LYS A 71 -6.43 58.82 14.93
C LYS A 71 -5.74 59.95 14.13
N GLY A 72 -5.02 59.60 13.06
CA GLY A 72 -4.36 60.57 12.17
C GLY A 72 -2.99 61.08 12.62
N LYS A 73 -2.42 60.54 13.70
CA LYS A 73 -1.00 60.76 14.06
C LYS A 73 -0.07 59.96 13.12
N ALA A 74 1.20 60.37 13.05
CA ALA A 74 2.24 59.62 12.35
C ALA A 74 2.23 58.15 12.81
N PHE A 75 2.01 57.24 11.87
CA PHE A 75 1.90 55.80 12.11
C PHE A 75 3.09 55.11 11.45
N ASP A 76 3.92 54.46 12.26
CA ASP A 76 5.00 53.62 11.78
C ASP A 76 4.46 52.21 11.51
N GLU A 77 4.16 51.95 10.24
CA GLU A 77 3.62 50.67 9.78
C GLU A 77 4.62 49.52 9.98
N LYS A 78 5.93 49.77 9.84
CA LYS A 78 6.95 48.73 10.03
C LYS A 78 7.05 48.33 11.50
N ALA A 79 7.07 49.31 12.40
CA ALA A 79 7.07 49.03 13.84
C ALA A 79 5.78 48.32 14.29
N ALA A 80 4.62 48.71 13.72
CA ALA A 80 3.34 48.08 14.01
C ALA A 80 3.27 46.62 13.53
N VAL A 81 3.80 46.31 12.34
CA VAL A 81 3.90 44.93 11.83
C VAL A 81 4.81 44.09 12.73
N ALA A 82 5.99 44.58 13.10
CA ALA A 82 6.92 43.84 13.97
C ALA A 82 6.31 43.53 15.36
N ALA A 83 5.61 44.50 15.96
CA ALA A 83 4.92 44.32 17.22
C ALA A 83 3.74 43.34 17.09
N ALA A 84 3.00 43.40 15.98
CA ALA A 84 1.89 42.50 15.69
C ALA A 84 2.37 41.05 15.45
N GLU A 85 3.50 40.86 14.77
CA GLU A 85 4.11 39.54 14.58
C GLU A 85 4.52 38.90 15.91
N ALA A 86 5.17 39.66 16.79
CA ALA A 86 5.55 39.18 18.11
C ALA A 86 4.33 38.83 18.99
N ALA A 87 3.25 39.61 18.87
CA ALA A 87 2.00 39.35 19.59
C ALA A 87 1.19 38.17 19.01
N ALA A 88 1.38 37.84 17.72
CA ALA A 88 0.67 36.75 17.05
C ALA A 88 1.26 35.36 17.38
N GLU A 89 2.55 35.25 17.70
CA GLU A 89 3.21 33.98 18.03
C GLU A 89 2.51 33.11 19.10
N PRO A 90 2.13 33.64 20.29
CA PRO A 90 1.51 32.80 21.32
C PRO A 90 0.14 32.28 20.89
N GLU A 91 -0.61 33.06 20.11
CA GLU A 91 -1.93 32.64 19.62
C GLU A 91 -1.81 31.63 18.47
N LEU A 92 -0.79 31.78 17.61
CA LEU A 92 -0.44 30.79 16.59
C LEU A 92 -0.08 29.45 17.22
N LYS A 93 0.75 29.44 18.26
CA LYS A 93 1.16 28.21 18.98
C LYS A 93 -0.03 27.45 19.57
N LYS A 94 -1.05 28.15 20.09
CA LYS A 94 -2.28 27.51 20.59
C LYS A 94 -3.09 26.84 19.48
N GLN A 95 -3.04 27.39 18.26
CA GLN A 95 -3.78 26.87 17.12
C GLN A 95 -2.99 25.84 16.30
N ALA A 96 -1.66 25.83 16.42
CA ALA A 96 -0.76 24.97 15.66
C ALA A 96 -1.14 23.49 15.78
N GLU A 97 -1.35 22.98 17.00
CA GLU A 97 -1.72 21.57 17.20
C GLU A 97 -3.01 21.19 16.47
N ALA A 98 -4.05 22.03 16.56
CA ALA A 98 -5.31 21.81 15.85
C ALA A 98 -5.15 21.92 14.33
N ILE A 99 -4.31 22.85 13.86
CA ILE A 99 -3.99 23.01 12.43
C ILE A 99 -3.30 21.75 11.89
N HIS A 100 -2.29 21.26 12.62
CA HIS A 100 -1.56 20.04 12.28
C HIS A 100 -2.47 18.81 12.32
N HIS A 101 -3.32 18.67 13.34
CA HIS A 101 -4.28 17.57 13.45
C HIS A 101 -5.22 17.53 12.25
N HIS A 102 -5.85 18.66 11.92
CA HIS A 102 -6.76 18.75 10.77
C HIS A 102 -6.06 18.51 9.43
N ALA A 103 -4.80 18.93 9.29
CA ALA A 103 -4.02 18.65 8.10
C ALA A 103 -3.81 17.14 7.94
N VAL A 104 -3.46 16.42 9.01
CA VAL A 104 -3.29 14.96 8.99
C VAL A 104 -4.62 14.24 8.68
N GLU A 105 -5.72 14.65 9.31
CA GLU A 105 -7.05 14.07 9.08
C GLU A 105 -7.49 14.21 7.61
N GLY A 106 -7.19 15.34 6.97
CA GLY A 106 -7.52 15.58 5.57
C GLY A 106 -6.85 14.60 4.61
N TRP A 107 -5.63 14.15 4.93
CA TRP A 107 -4.85 13.24 4.07
C TRP A 107 -5.01 11.75 4.41
N ALA A 108 -5.52 11.42 5.59
CA ALA A 108 -5.66 10.04 6.05
C ALA A 108 -6.46 9.12 5.09
N PRO A 109 -7.60 9.54 4.48
CA PRO A 109 -8.31 8.71 3.51
C PRO A 109 -7.48 8.38 2.26
N PHE A 110 -6.66 9.33 1.80
CA PHE A 110 -5.79 9.14 0.63
C PHE A 110 -4.63 8.19 0.94
N ALA A 111 -4.08 8.26 2.15
CA ALA A 111 -3.10 7.29 2.62
C ALA A 111 -3.66 5.87 2.53
N VAL A 112 -4.86 5.63 3.08
CA VAL A 112 -5.53 4.32 3.04
C VAL A 112 -5.85 3.91 1.60
N PHE A 113 -6.34 4.83 0.77
CA PHE A 113 -6.63 4.55 -0.65
C PHE A 113 -5.39 4.06 -1.41
N LEU A 114 -4.22 4.69 -1.20
CA LEU A 114 -2.97 4.24 -1.84
C LEU A 114 -2.52 2.86 -1.34
N LEU A 115 -2.75 2.53 -0.07
CA LEU A 115 -2.49 1.18 0.44
C LEU A 115 -3.43 0.14 -0.18
N ILE A 116 -4.70 0.49 -0.40
CA ILE A 116 -5.65 -0.38 -1.14
C ILE A 116 -5.16 -0.61 -2.57
N LEU A 117 -4.73 0.45 -3.28
CA LEU A 117 -4.18 0.29 -4.63
C LEU A 117 -2.95 -0.61 -4.63
N SER A 118 -2.01 -0.38 -3.71
CA SER A 118 -0.82 -1.22 -3.55
C SER A 118 -1.21 -2.69 -3.33
N ALA A 119 -2.18 -2.95 -2.46
CA ALA A 119 -2.69 -4.30 -2.21
C ALA A 119 -3.32 -4.93 -3.46
N VAL A 120 -4.14 -4.18 -4.21
CA VAL A 120 -4.81 -4.66 -5.43
C VAL A 120 -3.82 -4.96 -6.55
N PHE A 121 -2.84 -4.09 -6.78
CA PHE A 121 -1.81 -4.34 -7.79
C PHE A 121 -0.95 -5.53 -7.40
N PHE A 122 -0.52 -5.61 -6.14
CA PHE A 122 0.30 -6.71 -5.67
C PHE A 122 -0.47 -8.04 -5.72
N SER A 123 -1.73 -8.07 -5.26
CA SER A 123 -2.59 -9.25 -5.34
C SER A 123 -2.87 -9.65 -6.77
N GLY A 124 -3.01 -8.69 -7.70
CA GLY A 124 -3.15 -8.92 -9.13
C GLY A 124 -1.93 -9.63 -9.71
N PHE A 125 -0.71 -9.16 -9.42
CA PHE A 125 0.52 -9.85 -9.83
C PHE A 125 0.58 -11.26 -9.26
N LEU A 126 0.31 -11.43 -7.95
CA LEU A 126 0.27 -12.76 -7.34
C LEU A 126 -0.78 -13.67 -7.95
N SER A 127 -1.96 -13.15 -8.27
CA SER A 127 -3.07 -13.91 -8.88
C SER A 127 -2.71 -14.43 -10.27
N VAL A 128 -1.97 -13.67 -11.08
CA VAL A 128 -1.44 -14.17 -12.36
C VAL A 128 -0.52 -15.37 -12.15
N TYR A 129 0.33 -15.33 -11.12
CA TYR A 129 1.18 -16.47 -10.78
C TYR A 129 0.37 -17.66 -10.26
N VAL A 130 -0.64 -17.42 -9.42
CA VAL A 130 -1.55 -18.45 -8.92
C VAL A 130 -2.24 -19.15 -10.10
N GLN A 131 -2.78 -18.40 -11.03
CA GLN A 131 -3.48 -18.94 -12.19
C GLN A 131 -2.55 -19.77 -13.08
N ARG A 132 -1.34 -19.27 -13.34
CA ARG A 132 -0.36 -20.01 -14.14
C ARG A 132 0.03 -21.34 -13.49
N ARG A 133 0.31 -21.34 -12.19
CA ARG A 133 0.69 -22.57 -11.48
C ARG A 133 -0.46 -23.55 -11.35
N ALA A 134 -1.68 -23.05 -11.14
CA ALA A 134 -2.86 -23.88 -11.15
C ALA A 134 -3.04 -24.60 -12.50
N ASN A 135 -2.87 -23.88 -13.60
CA ASN A 135 -2.92 -24.46 -14.94
C ASN A 135 -1.81 -25.53 -15.15
N ASP A 136 -0.56 -25.22 -14.79
CA ASP A 136 0.57 -26.14 -14.92
C ASP A 136 0.47 -27.37 -13.99
N GLY A 137 -0.26 -27.26 -12.87
CA GLY A 137 -0.47 -28.33 -11.90
C GLY A 137 -1.76 -29.12 -12.10
N GLY A 138 -2.55 -28.80 -13.14
CA GLY A 138 -3.87 -29.40 -13.36
C GLY A 138 -4.89 -29.11 -12.24
N LEU A 139 -4.61 -28.14 -11.37
CA LEU A 139 -5.51 -27.74 -10.28
C LEU A 139 -6.74 -27.08 -10.90
N LYS A 140 -7.94 -27.46 -10.45
CA LYS A 140 -9.22 -26.91 -10.92
C LYS A 140 -10.13 -26.60 -9.73
N GLY A 141 -11.12 -25.73 -9.95
CA GLY A 141 -12.20 -25.48 -8.99
C GLY A 141 -11.74 -24.82 -7.69
N LEU A 142 -12.25 -25.31 -6.55
CA LEU A 142 -12.16 -24.67 -5.23
C LEU A 142 -10.71 -24.41 -4.77
N TRP A 143 -9.76 -25.23 -5.20
CA TRP A 143 -8.34 -25.10 -4.87
C TRP A 143 -7.69 -23.84 -5.45
N ILE A 144 -8.11 -23.39 -6.64
CA ILE A 144 -7.59 -22.15 -7.25
C ILE A 144 -8.08 -20.95 -6.45
N PHE A 145 -9.37 -20.95 -6.11
CA PHE A 145 -10.00 -19.85 -5.38
C PHE A 145 -9.34 -19.60 -4.03
N GLN A 146 -9.08 -20.67 -3.27
CA GLN A 146 -8.42 -20.59 -1.98
C GLN A 146 -7.02 -19.98 -2.11
N ASN A 147 -6.21 -20.41 -3.09
CA ASN A 147 -4.89 -19.82 -3.35
C ASN A 147 -4.93 -18.33 -3.71
N HIS A 148 -5.96 -17.88 -4.43
CA HIS A 148 -6.17 -16.45 -4.67
C HIS A 148 -6.47 -15.71 -3.36
N LEU A 149 -7.33 -16.24 -2.49
CA LEU A 149 -7.56 -15.64 -1.17
C LEU A 149 -6.25 -15.54 -0.37
N GLY A 150 -5.39 -16.56 -0.43
CA GLY A 150 -4.06 -16.52 0.19
C GLY A 150 -3.17 -15.41 -0.37
N ALA A 151 -3.13 -15.27 -1.71
CA ALA A 151 -2.41 -14.20 -2.39
C ALA A 151 -2.92 -12.80 -1.99
N TRP A 152 -4.25 -12.64 -1.88
CA TRP A 152 -4.87 -11.39 -1.45
C TRP A 152 -4.59 -11.08 0.03
N ALA A 153 -4.65 -12.08 0.91
CA ALA A 153 -4.32 -11.91 2.33
C ALA A 153 -2.85 -11.52 2.52
N LEU A 154 -1.93 -12.17 1.79
CA LEU A 154 -0.50 -11.83 1.80
C LEU A 154 -0.27 -10.41 1.29
N ALA A 155 -0.82 -10.07 0.12
CA ALA A 155 -0.64 -8.77 -0.49
C ALA A 155 -1.25 -7.64 0.36
N GLY A 156 -2.47 -7.87 0.87
CA GLY A 156 -3.16 -6.95 1.77
C GLY A 156 -2.36 -6.72 3.04
N PHE A 157 -1.88 -7.78 3.70
CA PHE A 157 -1.06 -7.62 4.89
C PHE A 157 0.19 -6.80 4.61
N VAL A 158 0.97 -7.16 3.58
CA VAL A 158 2.23 -6.47 3.21
C VAL A 158 1.99 -5.00 2.89
N ALA A 159 0.96 -4.69 2.10
CA ALA A 159 0.61 -3.32 1.76
C ALA A 159 0.18 -2.50 2.99
N PHE A 160 -0.48 -3.13 3.97
CA PHE A 160 -0.98 -2.44 5.15
C PHE A 160 -0.02 -2.41 6.34
N ILE A 161 1.16 -3.05 6.28
CA ILE A 161 2.21 -2.99 7.33
C ILE A 161 2.42 -1.56 7.86
N PRO A 162 2.66 -0.51 7.05
CA PRO A 162 2.92 0.83 7.58
C PRO A 162 1.76 1.39 8.43
N LEU A 163 0.51 1.20 8.00
CA LEU A 163 -0.66 1.62 8.77
C LEU A 163 -0.82 0.79 10.06
N LEU A 164 -0.68 -0.53 9.95
CA LEU A 164 -0.78 -1.45 11.08
C LEU A 164 0.29 -1.14 12.13
N GLN A 165 1.51 -0.80 11.70
CA GLN A 165 2.59 -0.42 12.59
C GLN A 165 2.30 0.91 13.28
N ALA A 166 1.87 1.93 12.53
CA ALA A 166 1.53 3.24 13.08
C ALA A 166 0.37 3.19 14.09
N LYS A 167 -0.53 2.21 13.96
CA LYS A 167 -1.66 2.00 14.87
C LYS A 167 -1.40 0.94 15.95
N GLY A 168 -0.22 0.32 15.99
CA GLY A 168 0.09 -0.75 16.95
C GLY A 168 -0.72 -2.04 16.74
N LEU A 169 -1.24 -2.26 15.53
CA LEU A 169 -2.14 -3.36 15.18
C LEU A 169 -1.45 -4.55 14.51
N LEU A 170 -0.14 -4.49 14.23
CA LEU A 170 0.58 -5.57 13.55
C LEU A 170 0.34 -6.95 14.19
N GLY A 171 0.45 -7.02 15.52
CA GLY A 171 0.24 -8.28 16.26
C GLY A 171 -1.15 -8.88 16.07
N ALA A 172 -2.18 -8.03 16.00
CA ALA A 172 -3.56 -8.46 15.82
C ALA A 172 -3.84 -8.99 14.40
N TRP A 173 -3.06 -8.56 13.41
CA TRP A 173 -3.23 -8.93 12.00
C TRP A 173 -2.27 -10.02 11.53
N LEU A 174 -1.26 -10.39 12.33
CA LEU A 174 -0.38 -11.53 12.07
C LEU A 174 -1.13 -12.84 11.77
N PRO A 175 -2.23 -13.20 12.45
CA PRO A 175 -2.98 -14.40 12.10
C PRO A 175 -3.48 -14.41 10.65
N ILE A 176 -3.90 -13.27 10.11
CA ILE A 176 -4.36 -13.15 8.71
C ILE A 176 -3.20 -13.37 7.75
N PHE A 177 -2.01 -12.84 8.07
CA PHE A 177 -0.79 -13.11 7.31
C PHE A 177 -0.45 -14.61 7.29
N PHE A 178 -0.45 -15.26 8.45
CA PHE A 178 -0.14 -16.69 8.54
C PHE A 178 -1.20 -17.56 7.86
N MET A 179 -2.48 -17.24 8.00
CA MET A 179 -3.56 -17.92 7.26
C MET A 179 -3.39 -17.73 5.74
N GLY A 180 -3.04 -16.52 5.30
CA GLY A 180 -2.75 -16.23 3.90
C GLY A 180 -1.59 -17.07 3.36
N LEU A 181 -0.48 -17.15 4.12
CA LEU A 181 0.66 -18.01 3.80
C LEU A 181 0.29 -19.49 3.78
N MET A 182 -0.43 -19.98 4.79
CA MET A 182 -0.84 -21.39 4.86
C MET A 182 -1.65 -21.83 3.65
N VAL A 183 -2.43 -20.90 3.11
CA VAL A 183 -3.28 -21.13 1.95
C VAL A 183 -2.53 -20.91 0.63
N PHE A 184 -1.57 -19.99 0.58
CA PHE A 184 -0.80 -19.68 -0.63
C PHE A 184 0.40 -20.62 -0.85
N LEU A 185 1.10 -21.02 0.20
CA LEU A 185 2.31 -21.85 0.14
C LEU A 185 2.11 -23.22 -0.54
N PRO A 186 1.01 -23.96 -0.33
CA PRO A 186 0.81 -25.25 -0.98
C PRO A 186 0.94 -25.21 -2.51
N LEU A 187 0.57 -24.09 -3.13
CA LEU A 187 0.73 -23.87 -4.57
C LEU A 187 2.21 -23.90 -5.02
N LEU A 188 3.14 -23.41 -4.19
CA LEU A 188 4.57 -23.43 -4.49
C LEU A 188 5.13 -24.87 -4.51
N PHE A 189 4.45 -25.80 -3.84
CA PHE A 189 4.89 -27.19 -3.67
C PHE A 189 4.04 -28.22 -4.43
N ALA A 190 2.85 -27.84 -4.92
CA ALA A 190 2.07 -28.68 -5.82
C ALA A 190 2.98 -29.19 -6.94
N GLY A 191 2.88 -30.48 -7.29
CA GLY A 191 3.68 -31.11 -8.34
C GLY A 191 3.14 -30.81 -9.75
N GLU A 192 3.82 -31.33 -10.77
CA GLU A 192 3.20 -31.49 -12.09
C GLU A 192 1.97 -32.40 -11.89
N GLY A 193 0.78 -31.94 -12.30
CA GLY A 193 -0.34 -32.86 -12.44
C GLY A 193 0.10 -33.92 -13.44
N HIS A 194 -0.14 -35.21 -13.15
CA HIS A 194 0.02 -36.23 -14.16
C HIS A 194 -0.78 -35.75 -15.38
N HIS A 195 -0.08 -35.42 -16.46
CA HIS A 195 -0.68 -35.62 -17.76
C HIS A 195 -1.05 -37.09 -17.75
N ASP A 196 -2.35 -37.37 -17.82
CA ASP A 196 -2.83 -38.70 -18.18
C ASP A 196 -2.12 -39.03 -19.48
N HIS A 197 -1.00 -39.74 -19.36
CA HIS A 197 -0.37 -40.42 -20.47
C HIS A 197 -1.32 -41.55 -20.76
N ASP A 198 -2.30 -41.28 -21.62
CA ASP A 198 -2.97 -42.30 -22.42
C ASP A 198 -1.92 -42.86 -23.41
N HIS A 199 -0.96 -43.59 -22.85
CA HIS A 199 -0.02 -44.46 -23.53
C HIS A 199 -0.05 -45.80 -22.80
N ASP A 200 -1.12 -46.54 -23.04
CA ASP A 200 -1.20 -48.00 -22.95
C ASP A 200 -2.60 -48.43 -23.44
N HIS A 201 -2.83 -49.38 -24.33
CA HIS A 201 -2.00 -50.41 -24.93
C HIS A 201 -2.40 -50.62 -26.40
N GLY A 202 -1.44 -51.06 -27.21
CA GLY A 202 -1.75 -51.69 -28.48
C GLY A 202 -2.46 -53.02 -28.23
N ASP A 203 -3.68 -53.14 -28.75
CA ASP A 203 -4.28 -54.44 -29.05
C ASP A 203 -4.30 -54.59 -30.56
N GLY A 204 -3.37 -55.42 -31.04
CA GLY A 204 -3.45 -55.97 -32.38
C GLY A 204 -4.76 -56.74 -32.52
N HIS A 205 -5.53 -56.38 -33.55
CA HIS A 205 -6.48 -57.28 -34.15
C HIS A 205 -6.09 -57.43 -35.62
N ASP A 206 -5.18 -58.37 -35.83
CA ASP A 206 -5.05 -59.09 -37.09
C ASP A 206 -6.14 -60.16 -37.10
N HIS A 207 -7.17 -59.97 -37.93
CA HIS A 207 -8.02 -61.05 -38.40
C HIS A 207 -8.37 -60.83 -39.87
N GLY A 208 -7.55 -61.42 -40.74
CA GLY A 208 -8.05 -62.49 -41.60
C GLY A 208 -8.65 -62.07 -42.94
N HIS A 209 -7.94 -62.45 -44.01
CA HIS A 209 -8.41 -62.54 -45.38
C HIS A 209 -9.65 -63.44 -45.59
N THR A 210 -10.22 -63.30 -46.79
CA THR A 210 -11.19 -64.12 -47.54
C THR A 210 -12.65 -63.65 -47.41
N HIS A 211 -13.45 -63.50 -48.48
CA HIS A 211 -13.39 -63.99 -49.86
C HIS A 211 -13.88 -62.93 -50.86
#